data_AF-A0A9D6JY21-F1
#
_entry.id   AF-A0A9D6JY21-F1
#
_cell.length_a   1.000
_cell.length_b   1.000
_cell.length_c   1.000
_cell.angle_alpha   90.00
_cell.angle_beta   90.00
_cell.angle_gamma   90.00
#
_symmetry.space_group_name_H-M   'P 1'
#
loop_
_entity.id
_entity.type
_entity.pdbx_description
1 polymer ?
#
loop_
_entity_poly.entity_id
_entity_poly.type
_entity_poly.pdbx_seq_one_letter_code
_entity_poly.pdbx_strand_id
1 'polypeptide(L)'
;WSMVIPWIGYSFSQLIKKVEPTGNARYVEFTTLDDKKQMPGQRSAVLEWPYVEGLRLDEAYHPLALLTFGMYGEILPNQNGAPLRMVVPWKYGFKSAKSIVRIRFTRDQPRTAWNLAAPHEYGFYSNVNPEVDHPRWSQGSERRIGEDGFFTRKRKTLMFNGYSDVASLYAGMDLKKYF
;
A
#
# COMPACT_ATOMS: atom_id res chain seq x y z
N TRP A 1 -11.13 7.18 4.56
CA TRP A 1 -10.64 8.58 4.63
C TRP A 1 -9.40 8.68 3.75
N SER A 2 -9.02 9.89 3.35
CA SER A 2 -7.94 10.13 2.38
C SER A 2 -7.19 11.43 2.67
N MET A 3 -6.02 11.59 2.06
CA MET A 3 -5.14 12.76 2.17
C MET A 3 -4.44 13.03 0.83
N VAL A 4 -4.07 14.29 0.57
CA VAL A 4 -3.09 14.64 -0.48
C VAL A 4 -1.77 14.93 0.22
N ILE A 5 -0.72 14.17 -0.10
CA ILE A 5 0.58 14.29 0.56
C ILE A 5 1.66 14.48 -0.51
N PRO A 6 2.50 15.54 -0.42
CA PRO A 6 3.66 15.73 -1.28
C PRO A 6 4.80 14.82 -0.80
N TRP A 7 4.76 13.55 -1.20
CA TRP A 7 5.80 12.57 -0.91
C TRP A 7 7.11 12.89 -1.64
N ILE A 8 8.23 12.55 -1.02
CA ILE A 8 9.59 12.65 -1.58
C ILE A 8 10.18 11.25 -1.66
N GLY A 9 10.58 10.86 -2.86
CA GLY A 9 10.97 9.49 -3.17
C GLY A 9 11.45 9.36 -4.60
N TYR A 10 11.69 8.13 -5.02
CA TYR A 10 11.85 7.79 -6.43
C TYR A 10 11.04 6.54 -6.78
N SER A 11 10.74 6.33 -8.06
CA SER A 11 10.02 5.14 -8.52
C SER A 11 10.76 3.87 -8.11
N PHE A 12 10.08 2.96 -7.42
CA PHE A 12 10.64 1.69 -6.98
C PHE A 12 11.23 0.88 -8.14
N SER A 13 10.69 1.06 -9.36
CA SER A 13 11.25 0.49 -10.59
C SER A 13 12.74 0.76 -10.78
N GLN A 14 13.27 1.89 -10.30
CA GLN A 14 14.70 2.21 -10.40
C GLN A 14 15.54 1.27 -9.52
N LEU A 15 15.05 0.91 -8.33
CA LEU A 15 15.70 -0.10 -7.50
C LEU A 15 15.63 -1.46 -8.17
N ILE A 16 14.47 -1.84 -8.72
CA ILE A 16 14.30 -3.13 -9.40
C ILE A 16 15.29 -3.24 -10.56
N LYS A 17 15.42 -2.21 -11.40
CA LYS A 17 16.40 -2.17 -12.50
C LYS A 17 17.84 -2.33 -12.02
N LYS A 18 18.17 -1.83 -10.82
CA LYS A 18 19.53 -1.92 -10.26
C LYS A 18 19.86 -3.29 -9.67
N VAL A 19 18.87 -3.98 -9.10
CA VAL A 19 19.07 -5.28 -8.44
C VAL A 19 18.79 -6.48 -9.34
N GLU A 20 18.24 -6.25 -10.53
CA GLU A 20 18.04 -7.23 -11.60
C GLU A 20 17.47 -8.58 -11.09
N PRO A 21 16.20 -8.61 -10.66
CA PRO A 21 15.60 -9.85 -10.15
C PRO A 21 15.67 -10.95 -11.20
N THR A 22 15.91 -12.19 -10.76
CA THR A 22 15.89 -13.36 -11.65
C THR A 22 14.55 -13.47 -12.39
N GLY A 23 14.54 -14.07 -13.58
CA GLY A 23 13.34 -14.23 -14.41
C GLY A 23 12.19 -15.04 -13.77
N ASN A 24 12.44 -15.70 -12.63
CA ASN A 24 11.42 -16.44 -11.88
C ASN A 24 10.64 -15.57 -10.89
N ALA A 25 11.06 -14.33 -10.64
CA ALA A 25 10.36 -13.41 -9.75
C ALA A 25 9.02 -12.96 -10.36
N ARG A 26 7.96 -13.02 -9.58
CA ARG A 26 6.59 -12.60 -9.97
C ARG A 26 5.97 -11.61 -8.99
N TYR A 27 6.54 -11.51 -7.79
CA TYR A 27 6.10 -10.63 -6.73
C TYR A 27 7.30 -10.00 -6.03
N VAL A 28 7.03 -8.93 -5.28
CA VAL A 28 7.95 -8.35 -4.30
C VAL A 28 7.28 -8.32 -2.94
N GLU A 29 8.03 -8.71 -1.93
CA GLU A 29 7.64 -8.71 -0.53
C GLU A 29 8.46 -7.67 0.23
N PHE A 30 7.79 -6.92 1.11
CA PHE A 30 8.36 -5.91 1.98
C PHE A 30 8.16 -6.33 3.44
N THR A 31 9.23 -6.37 4.22
CA THR A 31 9.16 -6.62 5.67
C THR A 31 9.50 -5.35 6.44
N THR A 32 8.61 -4.99 7.37
CA THR A 32 8.82 -3.92 8.35
C THR A 32 9.72 -4.38 9.49
N LEU A 33 10.46 -3.46 10.12
CA LEU A 33 11.23 -3.74 11.33
C LEU A 33 10.38 -4.43 12.42
N ASP A 34 10.91 -5.48 13.05
CA ASP A 34 10.37 -6.10 14.26
C ASP A 34 11.22 -5.68 15.47
N ASP A 35 10.71 -4.75 16.28
CA ASP A 35 11.36 -4.30 17.51
C ASP A 35 10.29 -3.92 18.54
N LYS A 36 9.87 -4.89 19.35
CA LYS A 36 8.87 -4.70 20.40
C LYS A 36 9.29 -3.76 21.54
N LYS A 37 10.57 -3.36 21.62
CA LYS A 37 11.03 -2.36 22.60
C LYS A 37 10.75 -0.95 22.08
N GLN A 38 11.08 -0.69 20.82
CA GLN A 38 10.86 0.61 20.17
C GLN A 38 9.42 0.78 19.64
N MET A 39 8.77 -0.32 19.26
CA MET A 39 7.42 -0.37 18.70
C MET A 39 6.49 -1.18 19.61
N PRO A 40 6.02 -0.61 20.74
CA PRO A 40 5.20 -1.33 21.71
C PRO A 40 3.88 -1.88 21.13
N GLY A 41 3.37 -1.29 20.05
CA GLY A 41 2.20 -1.80 19.32
C GLY A 41 2.37 -3.22 18.76
N GLN A 42 3.61 -3.67 18.52
CA GLN A 42 3.92 -5.04 18.06
C GLN A 42 3.72 -6.12 19.14
N ARG A 43 3.36 -5.72 20.36
CA ARG A 43 2.92 -6.65 21.42
C ARG A 43 1.44 -7.00 21.32
N SER A 44 0.65 -6.23 20.57
CA SER A 44 -0.75 -6.53 20.31
C SER A 44 -0.88 -7.70 19.33
N ALA A 45 -1.87 -8.56 19.53
CA ALA A 45 -2.18 -9.68 18.63
C ALA A 45 -3.06 -9.28 17.43
N VAL A 46 -3.21 -7.98 17.15
CA VAL A 46 -4.05 -7.50 16.03
C VAL A 46 -3.54 -7.95 14.65
N LEU A 47 -2.22 -8.14 14.52
CA LEU A 47 -1.57 -8.65 13.31
C LEU A 47 -0.52 -9.70 13.71
N GLU A 48 -0.19 -10.58 12.78
CA GLU A 48 1.03 -11.38 12.87
C GLU A 48 2.22 -10.48 12.53
N TRP A 49 3.09 -10.21 13.51
CA TRP A 49 4.27 -9.34 13.35
C TRP A 49 5.52 -10.14 12.94
N PRO A 50 6.46 -9.56 12.18
CA PRO A 50 6.48 -8.20 11.64
C PRO A 50 5.42 -7.94 10.57
N TYR A 51 5.13 -6.66 10.32
CA TYR A 51 4.25 -6.28 9.21
C TYR A 51 4.90 -6.64 7.87
N VAL A 52 4.26 -7.56 7.15
CA VAL A 52 4.65 -8.00 5.81
C VAL A 52 3.61 -7.54 4.79
N GLU A 53 4.09 -7.05 3.65
CA GLU A 53 3.24 -6.66 2.54
C GLU A 53 3.87 -7.05 1.20
N GLY A 54 3.11 -7.00 0.11
CA GLY A 54 3.66 -7.31 -1.20
C GLY A 54 2.88 -6.74 -2.38
N LEU A 55 3.55 -6.73 -3.53
CA LEU A 55 3.00 -6.32 -4.81
C LEU A 55 3.32 -7.38 -5.87
N ARG A 56 2.47 -7.46 -6.89
CA ARG A 56 2.85 -8.16 -8.12
C ARG A 56 3.98 -7.38 -8.79
N LEU A 57 4.88 -8.07 -9.49
CA LEU A 57 6.13 -7.45 -9.94
C LEU A 57 5.88 -6.32 -10.96
N ASP A 58 4.87 -6.45 -11.82
CA ASP A 58 4.44 -5.40 -12.75
C ASP A 58 3.89 -4.15 -12.03
N GLU A 59 3.11 -4.32 -10.96
CA GLU A 59 2.68 -3.21 -10.09
C GLU A 59 3.88 -2.49 -9.46
N ALA A 60 4.90 -3.25 -9.06
CA ALA A 60 6.12 -2.73 -8.47
C ALA A 60 7.02 -2.00 -9.51
N TYR A 61 6.94 -2.40 -10.78
CA TYR A 61 7.59 -1.70 -11.90
C TYR A 61 6.86 -0.41 -12.31
N HIS A 62 5.60 -0.22 -11.91
CA HIS A 62 4.82 0.94 -12.31
C HIS A 62 5.45 2.24 -11.76
N PRO A 63 5.61 3.31 -12.57
CA PRO A 63 6.28 4.55 -12.15
C PRO A 63 5.67 5.25 -10.92
N LEU A 64 4.39 4.99 -10.65
CA LEU A 64 3.67 5.53 -9.48
C LEU A 64 3.94 4.75 -8.18
N ALA A 65 4.56 3.56 -8.22
CA ALA A 65 4.98 2.86 -7.02
C ALA A 65 6.27 3.51 -6.51
N LEU A 66 6.19 4.26 -5.42
CA LEU A 66 7.30 5.05 -4.92
C LEU A 66 7.98 4.37 -3.74
N LEU A 67 9.31 4.40 -3.77
CA LEU A 67 10.15 4.22 -2.60
C LEU A 67 10.39 5.61 -1.98
N THR A 68 9.81 5.82 -0.81
CA THR A 68 9.64 7.15 -0.20
C THR A 68 10.49 7.29 1.06
N PHE A 69 11.16 8.43 1.17
CA PHE A 69 12.07 8.79 2.28
C PHE A 69 11.80 10.20 2.84
N GLY A 70 10.83 10.93 2.31
CA GLY A 70 10.45 12.25 2.82
C GLY A 70 9.02 12.67 2.51
N MET A 71 8.59 13.78 3.09
CA MET A 71 7.31 14.45 2.81
C MET A 71 7.37 15.93 3.20
N TYR A 72 6.64 16.79 2.48
CA TYR A 72 6.58 18.24 2.76
C TYR A 72 7.95 18.94 2.83
N GLY A 73 8.90 18.55 1.98
CA GLY A 73 10.26 19.11 1.94
C GLY A 73 11.23 18.49 2.96
N GLU A 74 10.75 17.66 3.88
CA GLU A 74 11.53 17.14 5.00
C GLU A 74 11.76 15.62 4.90
N ILE A 75 12.71 15.12 5.69
CA ILE A 75 12.89 13.68 5.91
C ILE A 75 11.64 13.07 6.53
N LEU A 76 11.36 11.80 6.22
CA LEU A 76 10.15 11.14 6.67
C LEU A 76 10.11 11.08 8.21
N PRO A 77 9.04 11.54 8.87
CA PRO A 77 8.88 11.36 10.31
C PRO A 77 8.61 9.89 10.69
N ASN A 78 8.95 9.50 11.91
CA ASN A 78 8.81 8.11 12.39
C ASN A 78 7.36 7.59 12.26
N GLN A 79 6.35 8.40 12.59
CA GLN A 79 4.94 8.01 12.48
C GLN A 79 4.49 7.72 11.03
N ASN A 80 5.21 8.28 10.05
CA ASN A 80 4.96 8.07 8.63
C ASN A 80 5.73 6.88 8.06
N GLY A 81 6.59 6.21 8.85
CA GLY A 81 7.30 5.00 8.46
C GLY A 81 8.76 5.21 8.09
N ALA A 82 9.43 6.18 8.71
CA ALA A 82 10.85 6.41 8.54
C ALA A 82 11.71 5.16 8.76
N PRO A 83 12.93 5.10 8.17
CA PRO A 83 13.45 6.04 7.17
C PRO A 83 12.94 5.75 5.74
N LEU A 84 12.26 4.62 5.55
CA LEU A 84 11.93 4.07 4.24
C LEU A 84 10.53 3.45 4.25
N ARG A 85 9.68 3.90 3.34
CA ARG A 85 8.35 3.32 3.12
C ARG A 85 8.05 3.11 1.64
N MET A 86 7.08 2.27 1.35
CA MET A 86 6.41 2.25 0.05
C MET A 86 5.25 3.26 0.04
N VAL A 87 4.94 3.77 -1.15
CA VAL A 87 3.70 4.49 -1.46
C VAL A 87 3.15 3.96 -2.78
N VAL A 88 1.91 3.47 -2.75
CA VAL A 88 1.23 2.90 -3.93
C VAL A 88 -0.14 3.59 -4.06
N PRO A 89 -0.23 4.71 -4.79
CA PRO A 89 -1.30 5.69 -4.59
C PRO A 89 -2.67 5.24 -5.08
N TRP A 90 -2.75 4.21 -5.93
CA TRP A 90 -4.02 3.66 -6.43
C TRP A 90 -4.59 2.52 -5.56
N LYS A 91 -3.87 2.10 -4.52
CA LYS A 91 -4.27 1.04 -3.59
C LYS A 91 -4.65 1.61 -2.22
N TYR A 92 -5.38 0.84 -1.43
CA TYR A 92 -5.66 1.21 -0.04
C TYR A 92 -4.37 1.32 0.78
N GLY A 93 -4.39 2.19 1.80
CA GLY A 93 -3.18 2.63 2.50
C GLY A 93 -2.36 1.52 3.16
N PHE A 94 -2.97 0.38 3.51
CA PHE A 94 -2.27 -0.75 4.11
C PHE A 94 -1.26 -1.41 3.15
N LYS A 95 -1.46 -1.29 1.83
CA LYS A 95 -0.52 -1.79 0.83
C LYS A 95 0.82 -1.05 0.83
N SER A 96 0.89 0.11 1.49
CA SER A 96 2.06 0.96 1.57
C SER A 96 2.85 0.70 2.86
N ALA A 97 3.67 -0.35 2.86
CA ALA A 97 4.48 -0.78 4.02
C ALA A 97 5.42 0.34 4.53
N LYS A 98 5.63 0.36 5.85
CA LYS A 98 6.41 1.38 6.58
C LYS A 98 7.70 0.76 7.13
N SER A 99 8.71 1.59 7.40
CA SER A 99 9.94 1.20 8.12
C SER A 99 10.53 -0.12 7.60
N ILE A 100 10.69 -0.17 6.27
CA ILE A 100 11.07 -1.39 5.53
C ILE A 100 12.53 -1.72 5.81
N VAL A 101 12.78 -2.95 6.25
CA VAL A 101 14.13 -3.48 6.53
C VAL A 101 14.53 -4.62 5.59
N ARG A 102 13.57 -5.22 4.88
CA ARG A 102 13.82 -6.28 3.90
C ARG A 102 12.91 -6.12 2.70
N ILE A 103 13.50 -6.32 1.52
CA ILE A 103 12.81 -6.42 0.24
C ILE A 103 13.20 -7.75 -0.39
N ARG A 104 12.23 -8.57 -0.75
CA ARG A 104 12.46 -9.89 -1.32
C ARG A 104 11.65 -10.07 -2.60
N PHE A 105 12.32 -10.43 -3.69
CA PHE A 105 11.65 -10.82 -4.92
C PHE A 105 11.29 -12.30 -4.83
N THR A 106 10.00 -12.64 -4.97
CA THR A 106 9.49 -14.00 -4.80
C THR A 106 8.80 -14.50 -6.06
N ARG A 107 8.83 -15.81 -6.26
CA ARG A 107 8.05 -16.48 -7.31
C ARG A 107 6.58 -16.56 -6.93
N ASP A 108 6.32 -16.89 -5.67
CA ASP A 108 4.98 -17.16 -5.15
C ASP A 108 4.45 -15.90 -4.43
N GLN A 109 3.12 -15.73 -4.44
CA GLN A 109 2.44 -14.58 -3.85
C GLN A 109 2.71 -14.53 -2.32
N PRO A 110 3.28 -13.44 -1.79
CA PRO A 110 3.57 -13.36 -0.36
C PRO A 110 2.28 -13.23 0.46
N ARG A 111 2.30 -13.75 1.69
CA ARG A 111 1.21 -13.59 2.67
C ARG A 111 1.32 -12.21 3.29
N THR A 112 0.24 -11.42 3.27
CA THR A 112 0.26 -10.02 3.70
C THR A 112 -0.49 -9.81 5.00
N ALA A 113 -0.05 -8.87 5.84
CA ALA A 113 -0.47 -8.77 7.24
C ALA A 113 -1.99 -8.66 7.42
N TRP A 114 -2.66 -7.79 6.66
CA TRP A 114 -4.11 -7.62 6.75
C TRP A 114 -4.89 -8.77 6.10
N ASN A 115 -4.37 -9.36 5.01
CA ASN A 115 -4.98 -10.52 4.39
C ASN A 115 -4.93 -11.74 5.33
N LEU A 116 -3.89 -11.87 6.15
CA LEU A 116 -3.80 -12.88 7.20
C LEU A 116 -4.76 -12.62 8.36
N ALA A 117 -4.82 -11.36 8.82
CA ALA A 117 -5.63 -11.01 9.98
C ALA A 117 -7.14 -11.07 9.68
N ALA A 118 -7.56 -10.66 8.48
CA ALA A 118 -8.96 -10.67 8.07
C ALA A 118 -9.09 -10.94 6.55
N PRO A 119 -8.90 -12.20 6.09
CA PRO A 119 -8.91 -12.55 4.67
C PRO A 119 -10.23 -12.27 3.95
N HIS A 120 -11.33 -12.17 4.70
CA HIS A 120 -12.66 -11.84 4.17
C HIS A 120 -12.87 -10.33 3.98
N GLU A 121 -11.95 -9.49 4.48
CA GLU A 121 -12.05 -8.03 4.42
C GLU A 121 -10.97 -7.38 3.53
N TYR A 122 -9.79 -7.99 3.48
CA TYR A 122 -8.62 -7.43 2.81
C TYR A 122 -8.00 -8.45 1.87
N GLY A 123 -8.14 -8.24 0.56
CA GLY A 123 -7.46 -9.03 -0.44
C GLY A 123 -6.00 -8.66 -0.64
N PHE A 124 -5.37 -9.30 -1.63
CA PHE A 124 -3.99 -8.99 -1.99
C PHE A 124 -3.88 -7.72 -2.86
N TYR A 125 -4.75 -7.54 -3.85
CA TYR A 125 -4.57 -6.42 -4.79
C TYR A 125 -5.03 -5.11 -4.17
N SER A 126 -6.22 -5.10 -3.55
CA SER A 126 -6.72 -3.98 -2.74
C SER A 126 -6.60 -2.62 -3.43
N ASN A 127 -6.96 -2.63 -4.72
CA ASN A 127 -7.12 -1.42 -5.52
C ASN A 127 -8.29 -0.61 -4.94
N VAL A 128 -8.14 0.73 -4.87
CA VAL A 128 -9.24 1.59 -4.46
C VAL A 128 -10.36 1.46 -5.48
N ASN A 129 -11.50 0.93 -5.03
CA ASN A 129 -12.64 0.68 -5.90
C ASN A 129 -13.94 1.11 -5.18
N PRO A 130 -14.63 2.16 -5.66
CA PRO A 130 -15.87 2.64 -5.03
C PRO A 130 -17.06 1.69 -5.25
N GLU A 131 -16.96 0.72 -6.15
CA GLU A 131 -18.02 -0.25 -6.47
C GLU A 131 -17.93 -1.54 -5.65
N VAL A 132 -16.90 -1.68 -4.83
CA VAL A 132 -16.69 -2.84 -3.95
C VAL A 132 -16.59 -2.34 -2.52
N ASP A 133 -17.64 -2.60 -1.75
CA ASP A 133 -17.71 -2.19 -0.37
C ASP A 133 -16.85 -3.10 0.52
N HIS A 134 -16.34 -2.52 1.60
CA HIS A 134 -15.77 -3.31 2.68
C HIS A 134 -16.92 -4.02 3.43
N PRO A 135 -16.74 -5.24 3.97
CA PRO A 135 -17.84 -5.97 4.63
C PRO A 135 -18.58 -5.20 5.73
N ARG A 136 -17.92 -4.20 6.32
CA ARG A 136 -18.42 -3.38 7.43
C ARG A 136 -18.81 -1.95 7.06
N TRP A 137 -18.48 -1.46 5.86
CA TRP A 137 -18.80 -0.09 5.44
C TRP A 137 -18.68 0.10 3.92
N SER A 138 -19.42 1.06 3.38
CA SER A 138 -19.30 1.40 1.96
C SER A 138 -17.99 2.11 1.62
N GLN A 139 -17.43 1.80 0.46
CA GLN A 139 -16.26 2.46 -0.13
C GLN A 139 -16.64 3.53 -1.17
N GLY A 140 -17.92 3.76 -1.42
CA GLY A 140 -18.39 4.73 -2.42
C GLY A 140 -18.13 6.20 -2.05
N SER A 141 -17.79 6.49 -0.79
CA SER A 141 -17.44 7.84 -0.34
C SER A 141 -16.30 7.85 0.67
N GLU A 142 -15.57 8.96 0.71
CA GLU A 142 -14.43 9.17 1.60
C GLU A 142 -14.50 10.54 2.30
N ARG A 143 -13.84 10.60 3.45
CA ARG A 143 -13.55 11.85 4.15
C ARG A 143 -12.11 12.28 3.86
N ARG A 144 -11.92 13.44 3.25
CA ARG A 144 -10.62 14.08 3.01
C ARG A 144 -10.16 14.84 4.24
N ILE A 145 -9.07 14.40 4.84
CA ILE A 145 -8.50 15.05 6.02
C ILE A 145 -7.85 16.37 5.60
N GLY A 146 -8.15 17.44 6.33
CA GLY A 146 -7.66 18.81 6.06
C GLY A 146 -8.61 19.67 5.22
N GLU A 147 -9.51 19.06 4.45
CA GLU A 147 -10.51 19.77 3.63
C GLU A 147 -11.95 19.59 4.18
N ASP A 148 -12.26 18.39 4.68
CA ASP A 148 -13.63 18.07 5.12
C ASP A 148 -13.80 18.33 6.64
N GLY A 149 -14.65 19.30 7.00
CA GLY A 149 -15.06 19.62 8.37
C GLY A 149 -16.36 18.93 8.81
N PHE A 150 -16.88 19.30 9.98
CA PHE A 150 -18.14 18.77 10.52
C PHE A 150 -19.36 19.09 9.62
N PHE A 151 -19.28 20.20 8.88
CA PHE A 151 -20.31 20.67 7.95
C PHE A 151 -20.03 20.34 6.48
N THR A 152 -18.83 19.81 6.17
CA THR A 152 -18.45 19.46 4.80
C THR A 152 -18.82 18.01 4.53
N ARG A 153 -19.63 17.78 3.49
CA ARG A 153 -20.04 16.41 3.11
C ARG A 153 -18.83 15.61 2.62
N LYS A 154 -18.84 14.31 2.90
CA LYS A 154 -17.91 13.33 2.31
C LYS A 154 -17.95 13.42 0.77
N ARG A 155 -16.81 13.23 0.12
CA ARG A 155 -16.72 13.19 -1.35
C ARG A 155 -16.84 11.77 -1.88
N LYS A 156 -17.18 11.63 -3.16
CA LYS A 156 -17.17 10.33 -3.84
C LYS A 156 -15.73 9.82 -3.97
N THR A 157 -15.54 8.54 -3.70
CA THR A 157 -14.26 7.87 -3.94
C THR A 157 -14.09 7.62 -5.44
N LEU A 158 -12.88 7.83 -5.95
CA LEU A 158 -12.56 7.61 -7.36
C LEU A 158 -12.00 6.20 -7.57
N MET A 159 -12.33 5.58 -8.70
CA MET A 159 -11.70 4.33 -9.13
C MET A 159 -10.17 4.51 -9.23
N PHE A 160 -9.41 3.53 -8.74
CA PHE A 160 -7.95 3.59 -8.61
C PHE A 160 -7.45 4.87 -7.92
N ASN A 161 -8.25 5.43 -7.01
CA ASN A 161 -7.98 6.70 -6.33
C ASN A 161 -7.70 7.88 -7.29
N GLY A 162 -8.25 7.84 -8.51
CA GLY A 162 -8.05 8.86 -9.53
C GLY A 162 -6.88 8.61 -10.49
N TYR A 163 -6.12 7.52 -10.32
CA TYR A 163 -4.98 7.18 -11.19
C TYR A 163 -5.39 6.19 -12.29
N SER A 164 -6.13 6.64 -13.30
CA SER A 164 -6.63 5.78 -14.38
C SER A 164 -5.53 5.06 -15.17
N ASP A 165 -4.32 5.60 -15.19
CA ASP A 165 -3.18 5.05 -15.96
C ASP A 165 -2.76 3.64 -15.51
N VAL A 166 -3.14 3.24 -14.29
CA VAL A 166 -2.86 1.90 -13.75
C VAL A 166 -3.88 0.85 -14.19
N ALA A 167 -4.98 1.24 -14.84
CA ALA A 167 -6.08 0.34 -15.15
C ALA A 167 -5.66 -0.82 -16.05
N SER A 168 -4.71 -0.57 -16.97
CA SER A 168 -4.17 -1.59 -17.89
C SER A 168 -3.48 -2.75 -17.17
N LEU A 169 -2.91 -2.54 -15.98
CA LEU A 169 -2.31 -3.60 -15.16
C LEU A 169 -3.32 -4.67 -14.74
N TYR A 170 -4.61 -4.35 -14.79
CA TYR A 170 -5.68 -5.22 -14.29
C TYR A 170 -6.68 -5.63 -15.36
N ALA A 171 -6.38 -5.37 -16.64
CA ALA A 171 -7.25 -5.79 -17.73
C ALA A 171 -7.50 -7.30 -17.69
N GLY A 172 -8.78 -7.70 -17.76
CA GLY A 172 -9.20 -9.11 -17.70
C GLY A 172 -9.26 -9.72 -16.31
N MET A 173 -8.94 -8.97 -15.24
CA MET A 173 -9.11 -9.43 -13.86
C MET A 173 -10.50 -9.11 -13.31
N ASP A 174 -11.05 -10.01 -12.50
CA ASP A 174 -12.23 -9.72 -11.69
C ASP A 174 -11.85 -8.90 -10.45
N LEU A 175 -11.95 -7.58 -10.57
CA LEU A 175 -11.60 -6.65 -9.50
C LEU A 175 -12.47 -6.78 -8.24
N LYS A 176 -13.65 -7.42 -8.33
CA LYS A 176 -14.50 -7.68 -7.15
C LYS A 176 -13.97 -8.88 -6.37
N LYS A 177 -13.51 -9.91 -7.08
CA LYS A 177 -12.88 -11.11 -6.48
C LYS A 177 -11.50 -10.81 -5.87
N TYR A 178 -10.79 -9.84 -6.42
CA TYR A 178 -9.41 -9.51 -6.04
C TYR A 178 -9.29 -8.28 -5.11
N PHE A 179 -10.41 -7.81 -4.56
CA PHE A 179 -10.51 -6.72 -3.59
C PHE A 179 -9.83 -7.07 -2.26
#